data_AF-A0A537R2D4-F1
#
_entry.id   AF-A0A537R2D4-F1
#
_cell.length_a   1.000
_cell.length_b   1.000
_cell.length_c   1.000
_cell.angle_alpha   90.00
_cell.angle_beta   90.00
_cell.angle_gamma   90.00
#
_symmetry.space_group_name_H-M   'P 1'
#
loop_
_entity.id
_entity.type
_entity.pdbx_description
1 polymer ?
#
loop_
_entity_poly.entity_id
_entity_poly.type
_entity_poly.pdbx_seq_one_letter_code
_entity_poly.pdbx_strand_id
1 'polypeptide(L)' 'MDPRFREGRLYVRDERPFAGSRPPAALFFYSPDRKGEHPRTHLKDFRGVIHADGYAGFNELFIGGRIVEAGCWAHVRRKF' A
#
# COMPACT_ATOMS: atom_id res chain seq x y z
N MET A 1 -2.40 -9.34 -28.83
CA MET A 1 -1.99 -9.48 -27.41
C MET A 1 -3.25 -9.73 -26.60
N ASP A 2 -3.27 -10.77 -25.76
CA ASP A 2 -4.40 -11.12 -24.89
C ASP A 2 -4.42 -10.20 -23.63
N PRO A 3 -5.50 -9.46 -23.36
CA PRO A 3 -5.57 -8.37 -22.39
C PRO A 3 -5.90 -8.80 -20.94
N ARG A 4 -5.75 -10.07 -20.58
CA ARG A 4 -6.03 -10.58 -19.23
C ARG A 4 -4.99 -10.10 -18.19
N PHE A 5 -5.17 -8.87 -17.75
CA PHE A 5 -4.79 -8.19 -16.49
C PHE A 5 -3.58 -8.71 -15.68
N ARG A 6 -2.58 -7.84 -15.44
CA ARG A 6 -1.32 -8.13 -14.74
C ARG A 6 -1.06 -7.17 -13.58
N GLU A 7 -2.07 -6.89 -12.75
CA GLU A 7 -1.89 -5.97 -11.65
C GLU A 7 -1.49 -6.72 -10.36
N GLY A 8 -0.71 -6.05 -9.52
CA GLY A 8 -0.20 -6.64 -8.29
C GLY A 8 0.25 -5.56 -7.35
N ARG A 9 0.20 -5.85 -6.06
CA ARG A 9 0.49 -4.89 -5.01
C ARG A 9 1.71 -5.34 -4.23
N LEU A 10 2.72 -4.47 -4.21
CA LEU A 10 3.95 -4.66 -3.46
C LEU A 10 3.89 -3.83 -2.18
N TYR A 11 4.05 -4.49 -1.04
CA TYR A 11 4.28 -3.84 0.24
C TYR A 11 5.74 -4.00 0.62
N VAL A 12 6.40 -2.90 0.97
CA VAL A 12 7.79 -2.88 1.41
C VAL A 12 7.86 -2.27 2.79
N ARG A 13 8.63 -2.91 3.67
CA ARG A 13 9.06 -2.33 4.94
C ARG A 13 10.58 -2.36 4.97
N ASP A 14 11.19 -1.18 5.08
CA ASP A 14 12.58 -1.03 5.45
C ASP A 14 12.71 0.05 6.53
N GLU A 15 13.15 -0.37 7.71
CA GLU A 15 13.24 0.50 8.88
C GLU A 15 14.65 0.95 9.20
N ARG A 16 15.64 0.43 8.46
CA ARG A 16 17.05 0.77 8.66
C ARG A 16 17.32 2.28 8.55
N PRO A 17 16.66 3.04 7.65
CA PRO A 17 16.87 4.50 7.58
C PRO A 17 16.49 5.27 8.85
N PHE A 18 15.73 4.67 9.77
CA PHE A 18 15.32 5.27 11.04
C PHE A 18 15.67 4.39 12.25
N ALA A 19 16.75 3.61 12.14
CA ALA A 19 17.28 2.77 13.21
C ALA A 19 16.29 1.71 13.77
N GLY A 20 15.36 1.24 12.94
CA GLY A 20 14.50 0.12 13.32
C GLY A 20 15.27 -1.21 13.39
N SER A 21 14.92 -2.04 14.36
CA SER A 21 15.54 -3.36 14.60
C SER A 21 14.91 -4.49 13.79
N ARG A 22 13.77 -4.24 13.13
CA ARG A 22 13.05 -5.26 12.36
C ARG A 22 13.75 -5.49 11.01
N PRO A 23 13.95 -6.75 10.58
CA PRO A 23 14.50 -7.05 9.26
C PRO A 23 13.68 -6.38 8.15
N PRO A 24 14.28 -5.97 7.02
CA PRO A 24 13.50 -5.52 5.87
C PRO A 24 12.63 -6.66 5.33
N ALA A 25 11.48 -6.33 4.76
CA ALA A 25 10.63 -7.31 4.08
C ALA A 25 9.92 -6.71 2.87
N ALA A 26 9.65 -7.58 1.91
CA ALA A 26 8.82 -7.30 0.75
C ALA A 26 7.74 -8.39 0.64
N LEU A 27 6.51 -7.97 0.38
CA LEU A 27 5.38 -8.88 0.19
C LEU A 27 4.63 -8.47 -1.07
N PHE A 28 4.45 -9.42 -1.97
CA PHE A 28 3.74 -9.21 -3.22
C PHE A 28 2.45 -10.02 -3.24
N PHE A 29 1.34 -9.36 -3.51
CA PHE A 29 0.07 -10.01 -3.80
C PHE A 29 -0.34 -9.72 -5.24
N TYR A 30 -0.62 -10.77 -5.98
CA TYR A 30 -1.25 -10.65 -7.28
C TYR A 30 -2.75 -10.35 -7.11
N SER A 31 -3.30 -9.46 -7.94
CA SER A 31 -4.75 -9.23 -8.03
C SER A 31 -5.18 -9.05 -9.48
N PRO A 32 -6.32 -9.64 -9.90
CA PRO A 32 -6.78 -9.55 -11.29
C PRO A 32 -7.28 -8.16 -11.67
N ASP A 33 -7.51 -7.28 -10.69
CA ASP A 33 -7.86 -5.89 -10.89
C ASP A 33 -7.26 -5.01 -9.77
N ARG A 34 -7.57 -3.71 -9.81
CA ARG A 34 -7.06 -2.69 -8.88
C ARG A 34 -8.03 -2.30 -7.76
N LYS A 35 -9.15 -3.02 -7.58
CA LYS A 35 -10.17 -2.65 -6.60
C LYS A 35 -9.62 -2.57 -5.17
N GLY A 36 -10.23 -1.69 -4.37
CA GLY A 36 -9.88 -1.50 -2.96
C GLY A 36 -10.16 -2.71 -2.06
N GLU A 37 -10.94 -3.69 -2.52
CA GLU A 37 -11.20 -4.94 -1.79
C GLU A 37 -9.91 -5.75 -1.53
N HIS A 38 -8.95 -5.72 -2.47
CA HIS A 38 -7.69 -6.45 -2.36
C HIS A 38 -6.83 -5.90 -1.23
N PRO A 39 -6.46 -4.60 -1.19
CA PRO A 39 -5.67 -4.07 -0.08
C PRO A 39 -6.41 -4.16 1.26
N ARG A 40 -7.75 -4.03 1.30
CA ARG A 40 -8.54 -4.28 2.52
C ARG A 40 -8.37 -5.70 3.04
N THR A 41 -8.36 -6.68 2.16
CA THR A 41 -8.17 -8.09 2.51
C THR A 41 -6.75 -8.37 2.98
N HIS A 42 -5.74 -7.90 2.24
CA HIS A 42 -4.32 -8.10 2.56
C HIS A 42 -3.93 -7.45 3.89
N LEU A 43 -4.54 -6.31 4.22
CA LEU A 43 -4.20 -5.48 5.37
C LEU A 43 -5.25 -5.52 6.48
N LYS A 44 -6.14 -6.53 6.48
CA LYS A 44 -7.27 -6.61 7.44
C LYS A 44 -6.82 -6.52 8.91
N ASP A 45 -5.68 -7.14 9.23
CA ASP A 45 -5.12 -7.22 10.58
C ASP A 45 -3.99 -6.20 10.83
N PHE A 46 -3.58 -5.48 9.79
CA PHE A 46 -2.49 -4.50 9.90
C PHE A 46 -2.92 -3.31 10.77
N ARG A 47 -2.00 -2.77 11.59
CA ARG A 47 -2.19 -1.54 12.35
C ARG A 47 -0.94 -0.68 12.23
N GLY A 48 -1.11 0.62 12.07
CA GLY A 48 0.02 1.56 11.99
C GLY A 48 -0.05 2.44 10.74
N VAL A 49 1.11 2.81 10.21
CA VAL A 49 1.23 3.77 9.12
C VAL A 49 1.44 3.06 7.79
N ILE A 50 0.74 3.50 6.74
CA ILE A 50 1.00 3.11 5.36
C ILE A 50 1.41 4.33 4.56
N HIS A 51 2.58 4.26 3.92
CA HIS A 51 3.00 5.26 2.94
C HIS A 51 2.40 4.92 1.57
N ALA A 52 1.51 5.75 1.07
CA ALA A 52 0.77 5.53 -0.18
C ALA A 52 0.88 6.71 -1.15
N ASP A 53 0.63 6.45 -2.43
CA ASP A 53 0.66 7.41 -3.53
C ASP A 53 -0.59 8.29 -3.64
N GLY A 54 -1.60 8.06 -2.79
CA GLY A 54 -2.90 8.71 -2.86
C GLY A 54 -3.89 8.00 -3.79
N TYR A 55 -3.63 6.76 -4.20
CA TYR A 55 -4.60 5.98 -4.98
C TYR A 55 -5.91 5.77 -4.21
N ALA A 56 -7.03 6.19 -4.81
CA ALA A 56 -8.36 6.17 -4.18
C ALA A 56 -8.82 4.80 -3.68
N GLY A 57 -8.28 3.69 -4.25
CA GLY A 57 -8.58 2.34 -3.77
C GLY A 57 -8.06 2.04 -2.36
N PHE A 58 -7.27 2.93 -1.77
CA PHE A 58 -6.83 2.83 -0.37
C PHE A 58 -7.72 3.58 0.62
N ASN A 59 -8.62 4.47 0.17
CA ASN A 59 -9.35 5.40 1.05
C ASN A 59 -10.07 4.70 2.22
N GLU A 60 -10.69 3.54 1.95
CA GLU A 60 -11.40 2.78 2.99
C GLU A 60 -10.49 2.19 4.07
N LEU A 61 -9.18 2.03 3.81
CA LEU A 61 -8.23 1.54 4.81
C LEU A 61 -8.06 2.53 5.98
N PHE A 62 -8.22 3.82 5.70
CA PHE A 62 -7.95 4.90 6.63
C PHE A 62 -9.17 5.27 7.48
N ILE A 63 -10.35 4.76 7.12
CA ILE A 63 -11.57 4.89 7.92
C ILE A 63 -11.39 4.17 9.25
N GLY A 64 -11.72 4.84 10.36
CA GLY A 64 -11.66 4.27 11.70
C GLY A 64 -10.27 4.28 12.35
N GLY A 65 -9.25 4.88 11.73
CA GLY A 65 -7.97 5.21 12.38
C GLY A 65 -7.06 4.03 12.73
N ARG A 66 -7.42 2.80 12.36
CA ARG A 66 -6.55 1.61 12.51
C ARG A 66 -5.26 1.73 11.68
N ILE A 67 -5.40 2.33 10.51
CA ILE A 67 -4.30 2.65 9.61
C ILE A 67 -4.27 4.16 9.42
N VAL A 68 -3.09 4.75 9.58
CA VAL A 68 -2.83 6.16 9.30
C VAL A 68 -2.14 6.26 7.95
N GLU A 69 -2.63 7.15 7.10
CA GLU A 69 -2.00 7.43 5.80
C GLU A 69 -0.79 8.35 5.97
N ALA A 70 0.33 7.97 5.36
CA ALA A 70 1.44 8.87 5.06
C ALA A 70 1.47 9.10 3.54
N GLY A 71 1.10 10.30 3.10
CA GLY A 71 1.04 10.62 1.67
C GLY A 71 2.43 10.73 1.02
N CYS A 72 2.57 10.21 -0.19
CA CYS A 72 3.83 10.20 -0.91
C CYS A 72 4.17 11.54 -1.55
N TRP A 73 5.17 12.23 -0.99
CA TRP A 73 5.64 13.53 -1.51
C TRP A 73 6.17 13.46 -2.94
N ALA A 74 6.75 12.33 -3.35
CA ALA A 74 7.18 12.14 -4.74
C ALA A 74 5.98 12.14 -5.71
N HIS A 75 4.85 11.56 -5.31
CA HIS A 75 3.62 11.54 -6.10
C HIS A 75 2.92 12.90 -6.09
N VAL A 76 2.86 13.58 -4.94
CA VAL A 76 2.30 14.95 -4.84
C VAL A 76 2.99 15.91 -5.80
N ARG A 77 4.30 15.73 -6.06
CA ARG A 77 5.06 16.56 -7.02
C ARG A 77 4.76 16.28 -8.49
N ARG A 78 4.13 15.14 -8.84
CA ARG A 78 3.92 14.70 -10.24
C ARG A 78 2.53 15.02 -10.81
N LYS A 79 1.64 15.60 -10.00
CA LYS A 79 0.18 15.73 -10.26
C LYS A 79 -0.52 14.37 -10.24
N PHE A 80 -1.81 14.37 -9.87
CA PHE A 80 -2.64 13.18 -9.66
C PHE A 80 -3.34 12.73 -10.94
#